data_AF-A0A9Q3KV79-F1
#
_entry.id   AF-A0A9Q3KV79-F1
#
_cell.length_a   1.000
_cell.length_b   1.000
_cell.length_c   1.000
_cell.angle_alpha   90.00
_cell.angle_beta   90.00
_cell.angle_gamma   90.00
#
_symmetry.space_group_name_H-M   'P 1'
#
loop_
_entity.id
_entity.type
_entity.pdbx_description
1 polymer ?
#
loop_
_entity_poly.entity_id
_entity_poly.type
_entity_poly.pdbx_seq_one_letter_code
_entity_poly.pdbx_strand_id
1 'polypeptide(L)' 'MVLCSRILINTILLECHDNIYSGHLSEDRAMERIKPCAWWPFWRKDVIEYCQSCDRCQKANKPT' A
#
# COMPACT_ATOMS: atom_id res chain seq x y z
N MET A 1 -1.86 17.21 1.83
CA MET A 1 -1.17 17.04 3.12
C MET A 1 0.16 16.35 2.83
N VAL A 2 1.30 16.99 3.08
CA VAL A 2 2.63 16.39 2.82
C VAL A 2 3.03 15.59 4.05
N LEU A 3 3.21 14.28 3.89
CA LEU A 3 3.64 13.42 4.98
C LEU A 3 5.16 13.32 5.00
N CYS A 4 5.79 13.78 6.09
CA CYS A 4 7.23 13.61 6.33
C CYS A 4 7.54 12.50 7.34
N SER A 5 6.54 11.98 8.06
CA SER A 5 6.74 10.95 9.09
C SER A 5 6.59 9.54 8.51
N ARG A 6 7.66 8.76 8.60
CA ARG A 6 7.71 7.37 8.13
C ARG A 6 6.76 6.45 8.90
N ILE A 7 6.44 6.80 10.15
CA ILE A 7 5.44 6.10 10.95
C ILE A 7 4.05 6.26 10.31
N LEU A 8 3.69 7.48 9.95
CA LEU A 8 2.38 7.77 9.36
C LEU A 8 2.23 7.17 7.96
N ILE A 9 3.32 7.15 7.18
CA ILE A 9 3.38 6.44 5.90
C ILE A 9 3.07 4.95 6.08
N ASN A 10 3.74 4.27 7.03
CA ASN A 10 3.47 2.86 7.31
C ASN A 10 2.04 2.61 7.79
N THR A 11 1.48 3.47 8.64
CA THR A 11 0.08 3.35 9.07
C THR A 11 -0.88 3.43 7.90
N ILE A 12 -0.68 4.37 6.97
CA ILE A 12 -1.53 4.50 5.77
C ILE A 12 -1.36 3.30 4.84
N LEU A 13 -0.12 2.81 4.65
CA LEU A 13 0.15 1.62 3.86
C LEU A 13 -0.59 0.40 4.44
N LEU A 14 -0.51 0.21 5.75
CA LEU A 14 -1.23 -0.85 6.46
C LEU A 14 -2.75 -0.71 6.32
N GLU A 15 -3.32 0.48 6.55
CA GLU A 15 -4.77 0.72 6.44
C GLU A 15 -5.28 0.54 5.01
N CYS A 16 -4.50 0.95 4.01
CA CYS A 16 -4.89 0.80 2.60
C CYS A 16 -4.80 -0.65 2.13
N HIS A 17 -3.85 -1.42 2.66
CA HIS A 17 -3.52 -2.77 2.19
C HIS A 17 -4.13 -3.90 3.05
N ASP A 18 -4.02 -3.83 4.37
CA ASP A 18 -4.32 -4.92 5.31
C ASP A 18 -5.73 -4.84 5.91
N ASN A 19 -6.46 -3.76 5.63
CA ASN A 19 -7.84 -3.64 6.07
C ASN A 19 -8.69 -4.75 5.41
N ILE A 20 -9.49 -5.42 6.24
CA ILE A 20 -10.33 -6.58 5.91
C ILE A 20 -11.36 -6.23 4.81
N TYR A 21 -11.78 -4.96 4.73
CA TYR A 21 -12.64 -4.41 3.67
C TYR A 21 -11.91 -4.14 2.35
N SER A 22 -10.58 -4.15 2.35
CA SER A 22 -9.71 -3.90 1.19
C SER A 22 -9.27 -5.17 0.49
N GLY A 23 -9.71 -6.36 0.90
CA GLY A 23 -9.60 -7.61 0.13
C GLY A 23 -8.23 -7.93 -0.48
N HIS A 24 -7.11 -7.56 0.17
CA HIS A 24 -5.75 -7.71 -0.39
C HIS A 24 -5.66 -7.23 -1.84
N LEU A 25 -6.24 -6.05 -2.10
CA LEU A 25 -6.35 -5.48 -3.43
C LEU A 25 -4.96 -5.15 -4.01
N SER A 26 -4.84 -5.37 -5.33
CA SER A 26 -3.64 -5.11 -6.13
C SER A 26 -3.01 -3.75 -5.83
N GLU A 27 -1.69 -3.65 -6.00
CA GLU A 27 -0.90 -2.42 -5.82
C GLU A 27 -1.54 -1.15 -6.40
N ASP A 28 -2.21 -1.28 -7.55
CA ASP A 28 -2.93 -0.21 -8.24
C ASP A 28 -4.05 0.42 -7.40
N ARG A 29 -4.85 -0.40 -6.71
CA ARG A 29 -5.94 0.09 -5.84
C ARG A 29 -5.41 0.73 -4.55
N ALA A 30 -4.30 0.22 -4.02
CA ALA A 30 -3.62 0.85 -2.89
C ALA A 30 -3.13 2.25 -3.30
N MET A 31 -2.57 2.38 -4.52
CA MET A 31 -2.17 3.68 -5.07
C MET A 31 -3.36 4.63 -5.28
N GLU A 32 -4.49 4.15 -5.80
CA GLU A 32 -5.69 4.98 -5.98
C GLU A 32 -6.23 5.54 -4.66
N ARG A 33 -6.13 4.79 -3.56
CA ARG A 33 -6.56 5.26 -2.24
C ARG A 33 -5.57 6.21 -1.57
N ILE A 34 -4.27 5.97 -1.75
CA ILE A 34 -3.23 6.80 -1.15
C ILE A 34 -3.15 8.16 -1.85
N LYS A 35 -3.32 8.18 -3.18
CA LYS A 35 -3.23 9.38 -4.02
C LYS A 35 -4.06 10.59 -3.52
N PRO A 36 -5.33 10.44 -3.11
CA PRO A 36 -6.11 11.54 -2.52
C PRO A 36 -5.80 11.80 -1.04
N CYS A 37 -5.33 10.80 -0.29
CA CYS A 37 -5.17 10.89 1.17
C CYS A 37 -3.82 11.47 1.60
N ALA A 38 -2.74 11.17 0.88
CA ALA A 38 -1.39 11.48 1.32
C ALA A 38 -0.43 11.64 0.15
N TRP A 39 0.57 12.52 0.33
CA TRP A 39 1.55 12.80 -0.70
C TRP A 39 2.94 12.96 -0.07
N TRP A 40 3.92 12.20 -0.55
CA TRP A 40 5.31 12.28 -0.11
C TRP A 40 6.27 11.89 -1.26
N PRO A 41 7.56 12.27 -1.20
CA PRO A 41 8.52 11.90 -2.24
C PRO A 41 8.64 10.37 -2.38
N PHE A 42 8.61 9.87 -3.61
CA PHE A 42 8.72 8.44 -3.91
C PHE A 42 7.61 7.54 -3.34
N TRP A 43 6.45 8.11 -2.97
CA TRP A 43 5.35 7.35 -2.37
C TRP A 43 4.90 6.12 -3.16
N ARG A 44 4.90 6.19 -4.49
CA ARG A 44 4.57 5.02 -5.34
C ARG A 44 5.55 3.87 -5.14
N LYS A 45 6.85 4.18 -5.01
CA LYS A 45 7.88 3.16 -4.79
C LYS A 45 7.69 2.49 -3.43
N ASP A 46 7.43 3.27 -2.39
CA ASP A 46 7.16 2.74 -1.05
C ASP A 46 5.92 1.84 -1.04
N VAL A 47 4.86 2.21 -1.76
CA VAL A 47 3.65 1.38 -1.90
C VAL A 47 3.96 0.05 -2.59
N ILE A 48 4.70 0.08 -3.70
CA ILE A 48 5.10 -1.14 -4.43
C ILE A 48 5.95 -2.04 -3.55
N GLU A 49 6.96 -1.49 -2.89
CA GLU A 49 7.87 -2.23 -2.00
C GLU A 49 7.09 -2.86 -0.83
N TYR A 50 6.14 -2.13 -0.26
CA TYR A 50 5.25 -2.62 0.79
C TYR A 50 4.36 -3.78 0.29
N CYS A 51 3.69 -3.62 -0.85
CA CYS A 51 2.88 -4.69 -1.45
C CYS A 51 3.71 -5.91 -1.83
N GLN A 52 4.94 -5.72 -2.33
CA GLN A 52 5.87 -6.80 -2.65
C GLN A 52 6.34 -7.55 -1.40
N SER A 53 6.50 -6.85 -0.27
CA SER A 53 6.81 -7.47 1.02
C SER A 53 5.64 -8.27 1.63
N CYS A 54 4.42 -8.12 1.09
CA CYS A 54 3.27 -8.85 1.59
C CYS A 54 3.21 -10.29 1.06
N ASP A 55 3.54 -11.26 1.92
CA ASP A 55 3.45 -12.70 1.64
C ASP A 55 2.08 -13.16 1.16
N ARG A 56 0.99 -12.52 1.63
CA ARG A 56 -0.39 -12.87 1.22
C ARG A 56 -0.65 -12.50 -0.24
N CYS A 57 -0.26 -11.30 -0.66
CA CYS A 57 -0.40 -10.85 -2.05
C CYS A 57 0.51 -11.65 -2.99
N GLN A 58 1.74 -11.95 -2.56
CA GLN A 58 2.66 -12.80 -3.33
C GLN A 58 2.13 -14.23 -3.52
N LYS A 59 1.48 -14.80 -2.50
CA LYS A 59 0.88 -16.14 -2.61
C LYS A 59 -0.40 -16.15 -3.45
N ALA A 60 -1.21 -15.10 -3.39
CA ALA A 60 -2.43 -14.98 -4.21
C ALA A 60 -2.13 -14.82 -5.70
N ASN A 61 -0.98 -14.22 -6.05
CA ASN A 61 -0.58 -14.01 -7.45
C ASN A 61 0.26 -15.16 -8.03
N LYS A 62 0.39 -16.30 -7.32
CA LYS A 62 0.98 -17.50 -7.92
C LYS A 62 -0.09 -18.19 -8.78
N PRO A 63 0.06 -18.22 -10.12
CA PRO A 63 -0.81 -19.04 -10.94
C PRO A 63 -0.57 -20.51 -10.58
N THR A 64 -1.63 -21.19 -10.14
CA THR A 64 -1.74 -22.66 -10.27
C THR A 64 -1.91 -23.05 -11.72
#